data_AF-A0A1A0VRE1-F1
#
_entry.id   AF-A0A1A0VRE1-F1
#
_cell.length_a   1.000
_cell.length_b   1.000
_cell.length_c   1.000
_cell.angle_alpha   90.00
_cell.angle_beta   90.00
_cell.angle_gamma   90.00
#
_symmetry.space_group_name_H-M   'P 1'
#
loop_
_entity.id
_entity.type
_entity.pdbx_description
1 polymer ?
#
loop_
_entity_poly.entity_id
_entity_poly.type
_entity_poly.pdbx_seq_one_letter_code
_entity_poly.pdbx_strand_id
1 'polypeptide(L)'
;MRSIIAIVVAVVSGMVALPTPTARADDDFVALAVSVGTGRAAGWGTGGSQDQANQIALAHCTAEAGDACEVVAGTRNGCASVAFDRASGRFQGGSGPDTTASANDALARLGSPNGRIKTTHCSS
;
A
#
# COMPACT_ATOMS: atom_id res chain seq x y z
N MET A 1 46.04 -33.41 -53.26
CA MET A 1 45.48 -34.22 -52.17
C MET A 1 44.43 -33.36 -51.47
N ARG A 2 43.15 -33.78 -51.51
CA ARG A 2 41.99 -33.08 -50.94
C ARG A 2 41.90 -33.42 -49.45
N SER A 3 41.96 -32.44 -48.56
CA SER A 3 41.68 -32.65 -47.13
C SER A 3 40.42 -31.91 -46.70
N ILE A 4 39.61 -32.65 -45.95
CA ILE A 4 38.19 -32.45 -45.67
C ILE A 4 38.02 -31.65 -44.37
N ILE A 5 36.95 -30.87 -44.36
CA ILE A 5 36.39 -29.99 -43.33
C ILE A 5 36.10 -30.72 -42.00
N ALA A 6 36.30 -30.02 -40.88
CA ALA A 6 35.56 -30.28 -39.64
C ALA A 6 35.25 -28.93 -38.95
N ILE A 7 34.06 -28.38 -39.22
CA ILE A 7 33.52 -27.23 -38.49
C ILE A 7 32.81 -27.79 -37.27
N VAL A 8 33.39 -27.59 -36.09
CA VAL A 8 32.76 -27.92 -34.81
C VAL A 8 31.80 -26.79 -34.47
N VAL A 9 30.50 -26.99 -34.67
CA VAL A 9 29.45 -26.08 -34.20
C VAL A 9 29.21 -26.38 -32.72
N ALA A 10 29.82 -25.59 -31.84
CA ALA A 10 29.51 -25.62 -30.41
C ALA A 10 28.16 -24.94 -30.19
N VAL A 11 27.12 -25.74 -29.95
CA VAL A 11 25.82 -25.27 -29.46
C VAL A 11 26.00 -24.89 -28.00
N VAL A 12 26.28 -23.63 -27.72
CA VAL A 12 26.23 -23.08 -26.37
C VAL A 12 24.77 -22.83 -26.04
N SER A 13 24.16 -23.78 -25.32
CA SER A 13 22.85 -23.61 -24.71
C SER A 13 22.91 -22.45 -23.73
N GLY A 14 22.47 -21.27 -24.16
CA GLY A 14 22.27 -20.11 -23.30
C GLY A 14 21.16 -20.40 -22.30
N MET A 15 21.53 -20.69 -21.06
CA MET A 15 20.60 -20.54 -19.94
C MET A 15 20.49 -19.04 -19.68
N VAL A 16 19.48 -18.41 -20.27
CA VAL A 16 19.04 -17.08 -19.87
C VAL A 16 18.49 -17.24 -18.45
N ALA A 17 19.31 -16.92 -17.45
CA ALA A 17 18.82 -16.69 -16.10
C ALA A 17 17.90 -15.46 -16.18
N LEU A 18 16.61 -15.71 -16.39
CA LEU A 18 15.58 -14.71 -16.17
C LEU A 18 15.78 -14.21 -14.73
N PRO A 19 15.80 -12.90 -14.47
CA PRO A 19 15.73 -12.42 -13.11
C PRO A 19 14.48 -13.03 -12.49
N THR A 20 14.65 -13.95 -11.55
CA THR A 20 13.56 -14.35 -10.67
C THR A 20 13.02 -13.05 -10.11
N PRO A 21 11.72 -12.73 -10.28
CA PRO A 21 11.13 -11.67 -9.50
C PRO A 21 11.45 -12.04 -8.06
N THR A 22 12.32 -11.28 -7.41
CA THR A 22 12.29 -11.21 -5.96
C THR A 22 10.83 -10.88 -5.68
N ALA A 23 10.06 -11.84 -5.17
CA ALA A 23 8.79 -11.53 -4.55
C ALA A 23 9.11 -10.32 -3.68
N ARG A 24 8.55 -9.15 -4.07
CA ARG A 24 8.56 -8.00 -3.17
C ARG A 24 8.06 -8.62 -1.87
N ALA A 25 8.85 -8.54 -0.79
CA ALA A 25 8.43 -9.11 0.50
C ALA A 25 6.96 -8.78 0.63
N ASP A 26 6.08 -9.80 0.56
CA ASP A 26 4.65 -9.56 0.40
C ASP A 26 4.31 -8.61 1.53
N ASP A 27 3.99 -7.35 1.20
CA ASP A 27 3.84 -6.33 2.20
C ASP A 27 2.44 -6.57 2.74
N ASP A 28 2.34 -7.60 3.57
CA ASP A 28 1.12 -8.16 4.09
C ASP A 28 0.35 -7.12 4.87
N PHE A 29 0.98 -6.06 5.35
CA PHE A 29 0.34 -5.03 6.15
C PHE A 29 0.24 -3.72 5.38
N VAL A 30 -0.89 -3.06 5.54
CA VAL A 30 -1.11 -1.67 5.10
C VAL A 30 -1.55 -0.82 6.29
N ALA A 31 -1.16 0.45 6.28
CA ALA A 31 -1.60 1.45 7.25
C ALA A 31 -1.89 2.78 6.56
N LEU A 32 -2.81 3.54 7.16
CA LEU A 32 -3.20 4.88 6.76
C LEU A 32 -3.13 5.81 7.95
N ALA A 33 -2.50 6.96 7.76
CA ALA A 33 -2.38 8.02 8.75
C ALA A 33 -2.94 9.33 8.23
N VAL A 34 -3.55 10.13 9.10
CA VAL A 34 -4.18 11.42 8.78
C VAL A 34 -3.64 12.52 9.69
N SER A 35 -3.48 13.73 9.15
CA SER A 35 -3.12 14.91 9.96
C SER A 35 -4.28 15.28 10.88
N VAL A 36 -4.00 15.40 12.18
CA VAL A 36 -5.04 15.68 13.19
C VAL A 36 -5.54 17.12 13.11
N GLY A 37 -4.69 18.08 12.71
CA GLY A 37 -5.07 19.49 12.63
C GLY A 37 -5.88 19.83 11.38
N THR A 38 -5.64 19.15 10.26
CA THR A 38 -6.30 19.47 8.99
C THR A 38 -7.28 18.41 8.51
N GLY A 39 -7.06 17.13 8.85
CA GLY A 39 -7.73 16.01 8.23
C GLY A 39 -7.45 15.88 6.71
N ARG A 40 -6.57 16.73 6.14
CA ARG A 40 -6.39 16.90 4.69
C ARG A 40 -5.28 16.05 4.10
N ALA A 41 -4.22 15.77 4.83
CA ALA A 41 -3.21 14.79 4.41
C ALA A 41 -3.66 13.37 4.80
N ALA A 42 -3.42 12.40 3.92
CA ALA A 42 -3.52 10.99 4.25
C ALA A 42 -2.24 10.30 3.75
N GLY A 43 -1.33 10.00 4.67
CA GLY A 43 -0.15 9.18 4.37
C GLY A 43 -0.53 7.70 4.42
N TRP A 44 0.14 6.90 3.62
CA TRP A 44 -0.06 5.45 3.60
C TRP A 44 1.29 4.74 3.57
N GLY A 45 1.31 3.52 4.06
CA GLY A 45 2.51 2.69 4.08
C GLY A 45 2.15 1.22 4.04
N THR A 46 3.02 0.42 3.45
CA THR A 46 2.95 -1.04 3.45
C THR A 46 4.22 -1.60 4.09
N GLY A 47 4.15 -2.80 4.67
CA GLY A 47 5.33 -3.43 5.25
C GLY A 47 5.10 -4.88 5.67
N GLY A 48 6.18 -5.57 6.03
CA GLY A 48 6.13 -6.95 6.54
C GLY A 48 5.59 -7.08 7.98
N SER A 49 5.28 -5.95 8.63
CA SER A 49 4.62 -5.89 9.94
C SER A 49 3.73 -4.65 10.01
N GLN A 50 2.72 -4.69 10.90
CA GLN A 50 1.84 -3.54 11.12
C GLN A 50 2.61 -2.32 11.61
N ASP A 51 3.60 -2.51 12.48
CA ASP A 51 4.42 -1.41 13.01
C ASP A 51 5.25 -0.74 11.91
N GLN A 52 5.84 -1.51 11.01
CA GLN A 52 6.56 -0.98 9.85
C GLN A 52 5.61 -0.19 8.94
N ALA A 53 4.44 -0.75 8.61
CA ALA A 53 3.43 -0.04 7.80
C ALA A 53 2.99 1.26 8.47
N ASN A 54 2.76 1.24 9.79
CA ASN A 54 2.39 2.41 10.59
C ASN A 54 3.47 3.51 10.55
N GLN A 55 4.73 3.14 10.73
CA GLN A 55 5.86 4.08 10.68
C GLN A 55 5.97 4.74 9.30
N ILE A 56 5.81 3.98 8.22
CA ILE A 56 5.84 4.51 6.85
C ILE A 56 4.65 5.44 6.62
N ALA A 57 3.44 5.04 7.03
CA ALA A 57 2.24 5.87 6.89
C ALA A 57 2.36 7.20 7.65
N LEU A 58 2.89 7.17 8.88
CA LEU A 58 3.15 8.38 9.67
C LEU A 58 4.21 9.27 9.02
N ALA A 59 5.33 8.70 8.56
CA ALA A 59 6.39 9.46 7.90
C ALA A 59 5.87 10.15 6.63
N HIS A 60 5.12 9.43 5.78
CA HIS A 60 4.46 10.02 4.62
C HIS A 60 3.47 11.10 5.01
N CYS A 61 2.62 10.85 6.01
CA CYS A 61 1.63 11.83 6.43
C CYS A 61 2.29 13.12 6.94
N THR A 62 3.30 13.01 7.81
CA THR A 62 3.98 14.17 8.39
C THR A 62 4.78 14.94 7.34
N ALA A 63 5.40 14.25 6.38
CA ALA A 63 6.09 14.89 5.25
C ALA A 63 5.14 15.73 4.37
N GLU A 64 3.95 15.21 4.09
CA GLU A 64 2.95 15.89 3.26
C GLU A 64 2.16 16.97 4.02
N ALA A 65 1.84 16.72 5.29
CA ALA A 65 1.01 17.60 6.11
C ALA A 65 1.77 18.77 6.73
N GLY A 66 3.06 18.56 7.07
CA GLY A 66 3.80 19.48 7.94
C GLY A 66 3.20 19.61 9.35
N ASP A 67 2.45 18.60 9.80
CA ASP A 67 1.65 18.60 11.04
C ASP A 67 1.70 17.23 11.73
N ALA A 68 1.16 17.16 12.95
CA ALA A 68 0.97 15.91 13.68
C ALA A 68 0.01 14.98 12.93
N CYS A 69 0.42 13.73 12.78
CA CYS A 69 -0.34 12.68 12.12
C CYS A 69 -0.61 11.51 13.06
N GLU A 70 -1.74 10.86 12.84
CA GLU A 70 -2.16 9.67 13.59
C GLU A 70 -2.56 8.56 12.62
N VAL A 71 -2.19 7.32 12.95
CA VAL A 71 -2.65 6.14 12.20
C VAL A 71 -4.13 5.88 12.53
N VAL A 72 -4.98 5.88 11.51
CA VAL A 72 -6.44 5.74 11.67
C VAL A 72 -6.98 4.40 11.18
N ALA A 73 -6.22 3.70 10.32
CA ALA A 73 -6.60 2.39 9.82
C ALA A 73 -5.35 1.58 9.48
N GLY A 74 -5.46 0.26 9.62
CA GLY A 74 -4.43 -0.67 9.21
C GLY A 74 -4.94 -2.10 9.27
N THR A 75 -4.43 -2.95 8.39
CA THR A 75 -4.82 -4.37 8.33
C THR A 75 -3.73 -5.21 7.70
N ARG A 76 -3.76 -6.50 8.02
CA ARG A 76 -3.04 -7.54 7.29
C ARG A 76 -3.89 -8.10 6.14
N ASN A 77 -3.29 -8.38 4.99
CA ASN A 77 -3.86 -9.03 3.81
C ASN A 77 -5.22 -8.46 3.42
N GLY A 78 -5.29 -7.14 3.32
CA GLY A 78 -6.53 -6.43 3.04
C GLY A 78 -6.29 -4.97 2.71
N CYS A 79 -7.37 -4.21 2.74
CA CYS A 79 -7.39 -2.79 2.44
C CYS A 79 -7.76 -1.97 3.67
N ALA A 80 -7.18 -0.78 3.74
CA ALA A 80 -7.52 0.27 4.68
C ALA A 80 -8.08 1.48 3.89
N SER A 81 -9.05 2.18 4.45
CA SER A 81 -9.68 3.36 3.86
C SER A 81 -9.84 4.46 4.91
N VAL A 82 -9.92 5.72 4.46
CA VAL A 82 -10.29 6.84 5.32
C VAL A 82 -11.53 7.52 4.78
N ALA A 83 -12.55 7.65 5.62
CA ALA A 83 -13.73 8.47 5.40
C ALA A 83 -13.54 9.86 6.02
N PHE A 84 -14.02 10.90 5.33
CA PHE A 84 -13.96 12.29 5.77
C PHE A 84 -15.31 12.98 5.58
N ASP A 85 -15.71 13.76 6.57
CA ASP A 85 -16.83 14.70 6.48
C ASP A 85 -16.29 16.12 6.51
N ARG A 86 -16.40 16.82 5.37
CA ARG A 86 -15.89 18.17 5.22
C ARG A 86 -16.64 19.22 6.04
N ALA A 87 -17.91 18.99 6.34
CA ALA A 87 -18.72 19.94 7.09
C ALA A 87 -18.34 19.94 8.58
N SER A 88 -18.09 18.75 9.15
CA SER A 88 -17.72 18.59 10.55
C SER A 88 -16.21 18.51 10.80
N GLY A 89 -15.40 18.32 9.75
CA GLY A 89 -13.95 18.06 9.86
C GLY A 89 -13.61 16.68 10.41
N ARG A 90 -14.61 15.83 10.66
CA ARG A 90 -14.43 14.50 11.23
C ARG A 90 -13.86 13.54 10.20
N PHE A 91 -12.99 12.65 10.64
CA PHE A 91 -12.48 11.54 9.86
C PHE A 91 -12.54 10.25 10.65
N GLN A 92 -12.69 9.13 9.93
CA GLN A 92 -12.54 7.80 10.50
C GLN A 92 -11.85 6.89 9.51
N GLY A 93 -10.96 6.06 10.04
CA GLY A 93 -10.36 4.97 9.28
C GLY A 93 -11.22 3.71 9.37
N GLY A 94 -11.15 2.89 8.33
CA GLY A 94 -11.76 1.57 8.29
C GLY A 94 -10.90 0.57 7.53
N SER A 95 -11.16 -0.71 7.76
CA SER A 95 -10.36 -1.81 7.21
C SER A 95 -11.25 -2.98 6.77
N GLY A 96 -10.76 -3.76 5.81
CA GLY A 96 -11.50 -4.91 5.30
C GLY A 96 -10.69 -5.76 4.32
N PRO A 97 -11.20 -6.92 3.89
CA PRO A 97 -10.51 -7.80 2.94
C PRO A 97 -10.35 -7.18 1.55
N ASP A 98 -11.16 -6.17 1.21
CA ASP A 98 -11.12 -5.48 -0.07
C ASP A 98 -11.45 -3.98 0.08
N THR A 99 -11.37 -3.26 -1.03
CA THR A 99 -11.61 -1.81 -1.08
C THR A 99 -13.03 -1.43 -0.68
N THR A 100 -14.03 -2.26 -1.02
CA THR A 100 -15.44 -2.00 -0.71
C THR A 100 -15.73 -2.20 0.76
N ALA A 101 -15.26 -3.31 1.33
CA ALA A 101 -15.41 -3.63 2.74
C ALA A 101 -14.73 -2.57 3.63
N SER A 102 -13.49 -2.18 3.29
CA SER A 102 -12.76 -1.15 4.04
C SER A 102 -13.42 0.24 3.95
N ALA A 103 -13.95 0.62 2.78
CA ALA A 103 -14.69 1.86 2.60
C ALA A 103 -15.99 1.86 3.43
N ASN A 104 -16.75 0.78 3.39
CA ASN A 104 -17.99 0.65 4.14
C ASN A 104 -17.74 0.72 5.65
N ASP A 105 -16.69 0.05 6.15
CA ASP A 105 -16.28 0.14 7.56
C ASP A 105 -15.91 1.58 7.95
N ALA A 106 -15.13 2.29 7.11
CA ALA A 106 -14.73 3.67 7.38
C ALA A 106 -15.95 4.63 7.44
N LEU A 107 -16.89 4.49 6.49
CA LEU A 107 -18.12 5.30 6.45
C LEU A 107 -19.05 4.98 7.61
N ALA A 108 -19.21 3.69 7.95
CA ALA A 108 -20.02 3.25 9.08
C ALA A 108 -19.48 3.81 10.40
N ARG A 109 -18.16 3.77 10.62
CA ARG A 109 -17.50 4.36 11.80
C ARG A 109 -17.63 5.87 11.84
N LEU A 110 -17.53 6.54 10.70
CA LEU A 110 -17.71 7.99 10.62
C LEU A 110 -19.13 8.38 11.04
N GLY A 111 -20.13 7.59 10.63
CA GLY A 111 -21.54 7.80 10.98
C GLY A 111 -22.08 9.16 10.50
N SER A 112 -21.48 9.74 9.46
CA SER A 112 -21.92 11.01 8.86
C SER A 112 -22.66 10.75 7.55
N PRO A 113 -23.86 11.31 7.35
CA PRO A 113 -24.58 11.20 6.08
C PRO A 113 -23.84 11.89 4.92
N ASN A 114 -22.90 12.80 5.22
CA ASN A 114 -22.07 13.50 4.25
C ASN A 114 -20.66 12.90 4.15
N GLY A 115 -20.41 11.76 4.80
CA GLY A 115 -19.13 11.08 4.77
C GLY A 115 -18.74 10.63 3.37
N ARG A 116 -17.50 10.86 2.98
CA ARG A 116 -16.94 10.40 1.69
C ARG A 116 -15.61 9.72 1.91
N ILE A 117 -15.33 8.68 1.13
CA ILE A 117 -14.00 8.09 1.09
C ILE A 117 -13.04 9.08 0.46
N LYS A 118 -11.93 9.29 1.15
CA LYS A 118 -10.85 10.17 0.74
C LYS A 118 -9.73 9.38 0.07
N THR A 119 -9.35 8.25 0.65
CA THR A 119 -8.34 7.35 0.09
C THR A 119 -8.57 5.92 0.55
N THR A 120 -8.05 4.96 -0.22
CA THR A 120 -8.06 3.52 0.04
C THR A 120 -6.74 2.94 -0.46
N HIS A 121 -6.09 2.12 0.39
CA HIS A 121 -4.86 1.42 0.04
C HIS A 121 -4.92 -0.02 0.54
N CYS A 122 -4.33 -0.94 -0.22
CA CYS A 122 -4.29 -2.36 0.12
C CYS A 122 -2.85 -2.80 0.33
N SER A 123 -2.67 -3.82 1.18
CA SER A 123 -1.43 -4.61 1.26
C SER A 123 -1.12 -5.19 -0.12
N SER A 124 0.16 -5.24 -0.51
CA SER A 124 0.59 -5.59 -1.87
C SER A 124 1.51 -6.79 -1.93
#